data_AF-A0A6P2B9C2-F1
#
_entry.id   AF-A0A6P2B9C2-F1
#
_cell.length_a   1.000
_cell.length_b   1.000
_cell.length_c   1.000
_cell.angle_alpha   90.00
_cell.angle_beta   90.00
_cell.angle_gamma   90.00
#
_symmetry.space_group_name_H-M   'P 1'
#
loop_
_entity.id
_entity.type
_entity.pdbx_description
1 polymer ?
#
loop_
_entity_poly.entity_id
_entity_poly.type
_entity_poly.pdbx_seq_one_letter_code
_entity_poly.pdbx_strand_id
1 'polypeptide(L)'
;MPDSWQPDPEYQDRHRLTHASLYLRMPTFLPIAQGLLVHAGQRCGQTLFDDGDFPGQTKAAIKTINDKHQTNISRQRLARHLWSATYALDGDMAEALLLSHGHRDSNDPRLYYYAPTRDHMARQYLRLWTGLAASIGLDVPGQMQQINAQDGHIGSAAVPRLHSIQATISKFVESTQSQVSTRGRRSSSQWVAIHNAMTVYVIRQIQWMTGIRAVRDPIELNLYDPVSGYLAVIDKDSDDRYGARVVWLIEPVRQQIDRYLQRIESATLAIFGQSDSMAAFRLIDPETLAIRQADRAGLLALTPEYPYAPNAHRHYIRTRLRELGVGAGIVDAWLGHGGIGREPYARHSALKPDEIRRAVAPALMSIWKELGWEVLPSK
;
A
#
# COMPACT_ATOMS: atom_id res chain seq x y z
N MET A 1 -15.85 5.72 4.31
CA MET A 1 -14.77 4.72 4.29
C MET A 1 -15.04 3.75 5.42
N PRO A 2 -14.76 2.44 5.27
CA PRO A 2 -14.67 1.57 6.44
C PRO A 2 -13.75 2.23 7.47
N ASP A 3 -14.06 2.11 8.76
CA ASP A 3 -13.33 2.76 9.87
C ASP A 3 -11.84 2.47 9.79
N SER A 4 -11.14 3.29 9.01
CA SER A 4 -9.72 3.17 8.76
C SER A 4 -9.02 3.78 9.97
N TRP A 5 -7.95 3.14 10.41
CA TRP A 5 -7.01 3.69 11.37
C TRP A 5 -6.82 5.20 11.12
N GLN A 6 -7.00 6.01 12.16
CA GLN A 6 -6.73 7.45 12.14
C GLN A 6 -5.45 7.68 12.95
N PRO A 7 -4.53 8.56 12.47
CA PRO A 7 -3.39 8.94 13.28
C PRO A 7 -3.86 9.65 14.54
N ASP A 8 -3.16 9.43 15.65
CA ASP A 8 -3.33 10.28 16.83
C ASP A 8 -3.12 11.75 16.43
N PRO A 9 -3.83 12.71 17.05
CA PRO A 9 -3.74 14.12 16.69
C PRO A 9 -2.30 14.66 16.67
N GLU A 10 -1.44 14.16 17.56
CA GLU A 10 -0.01 14.51 17.64
C GLU A 10 0.79 14.12 16.38
N TYR A 11 0.38 13.08 15.66
CA TYR A 11 1.10 12.51 14.51
C TYR A 11 0.36 12.71 13.18
N GLN A 12 -0.73 13.49 13.18
CA GLN A 12 -1.56 13.70 12.01
C GLN A 12 -0.80 14.41 10.87
N ASP A 13 0.11 15.34 11.22
CA ASP A 13 0.97 16.06 10.27
C ASP A 13 1.97 15.14 9.55
N ARG A 14 2.32 14.00 10.16
CA ARG A 14 3.21 12.97 9.58
C ARG A 14 2.53 12.08 8.53
N HIS A 15 1.21 12.18 8.39
CA HIS A 15 0.41 11.36 7.49
C HIS A 15 -0.22 12.18 6.35
N ARG A 16 -0.48 11.51 5.23
CA ARG A 16 -1.10 12.16 4.06
C ARG A 16 -2.52 12.61 4.40
N LEU A 17 -2.87 13.83 4.00
CA LEU A 17 -4.23 14.34 4.16
C LEU A 17 -5.19 13.46 3.34
N THR A 18 -6.16 12.85 4.04
CA THR A 18 -7.15 11.96 3.45
C THR A 18 -8.55 12.51 3.73
N HIS A 19 -9.39 12.56 2.70
CA HIS A 19 -10.74 13.10 2.79
C HIS A 19 -11.77 11.97 2.85
N ALA A 20 -12.86 12.21 3.58
CA ALA A 20 -14.00 11.30 3.65
C ALA A 20 -14.83 11.27 2.37
N SER A 21 -14.70 12.30 1.52
CA SER A 21 -15.55 12.54 0.35
C SER A 21 -14.73 12.88 -0.89
N LEU A 22 -15.25 12.47 -2.05
CA LEU A 22 -14.75 12.81 -3.37
C LEU A 22 -15.90 13.41 -4.17
N TYR A 23 -15.66 14.58 -4.77
CA TYR A 23 -16.68 15.29 -5.56
C TYR A 23 -16.39 15.06 -7.04
N LEU A 24 -17.36 14.48 -7.77
CA LEU A 24 -17.23 14.13 -9.18
C LEU A 24 -18.37 14.80 -9.95
N ARG A 25 -18.06 15.36 -11.12
CA ARG A 25 -19.08 15.97 -11.99
C ARG A 25 -19.93 14.87 -12.62
N MET A 26 -21.25 15.03 -12.63
CA MET A 26 -22.12 14.07 -13.31
C MET A 26 -21.91 14.06 -14.83
N PRO A 27 -22.01 12.91 -15.51
CA PRO A 27 -21.69 12.77 -16.92
C PRO A 27 -22.82 13.30 -17.82
N THR A 28 -22.98 14.62 -17.92
CA THR A 28 -24.15 15.29 -18.53
C THR A 28 -24.35 15.07 -20.03
N PHE A 29 -23.45 14.41 -20.75
CA PHE A 29 -23.73 13.96 -22.12
C PHE A 29 -24.65 12.74 -22.17
N LEU A 30 -24.82 12.03 -21.04
CA LEU A 30 -25.75 10.91 -20.94
C LEU A 30 -27.16 11.41 -20.64
N PRO A 31 -28.19 10.97 -21.38
CA PRO A 31 -29.59 11.35 -21.12
C PRO A 31 -30.03 11.05 -19.68
N ILE A 32 -29.54 9.96 -19.08
CA ILE A 32 -29.83 9.64 -17.67
C ILE A 32 -29.25 10.69 -16.71
N ALA A 33 -28.03 11.17 -16.95
CA ALA A 33 -27.39 12.17 -16.09
C ALA A 33 -28.06 13.54 -16.25
N GLN A 34 -28.48 13.90 -17.46
CA GLN A 34 -29.32 15.07 -17.71
C GLN A 34 -30.66 14.95 -16.99
N GLY A 35 -31.33 13.79 -17.09
CA GLY A 35 -32.58 13.51 -16.41
C GLY A 35 -32.45 13.61 -14.88
N LEU A 36 -31.36 13.09 -14.32
CA LEU A 36 -31.02 13.22 -12.91
C LEU A 36 -30.79 14.69 -12.52
N LEU A 37 -30.09 15.48 -13.35
CA LEU A 37 -29.88 16.91 -13.11
C LEU A 37 -31.15 17.74 -13.21
N VAL A 38 -32.00 17.47 -14.20
CA VAL A 38 -33.29 18.14 -14.38
C VAL A 38 -34.26 17.78 -13.24
N HIS A 39 -34.19 16.53 -12.74
CA HIS A 39 -34.94 16.14 -11.56
C HIS A 39 -34.38 16.76 -10.28
N ALA A 40 -33.05 16.88 -10.17
CA ALA A 40 -32.40 17.67 -9.12
C ALA A 40 -32.74 19.17 -9.25
N GLY A 41 -33.06 19.63 -10.47
CA GLY A 41 -34.04 20.66 -10.83
C GLY A 41 -33.81 22.11 -10.40
N GLN A 42 -33.23 22.40 -9.24
CA GLN A 42 -33.30 23.74 -8.63
C GLN A 42 -32.12 24.04 -7.67
N ARG A 43 -31.08 23.20 -7.67
CA ARG A 43 -29.90 23.30 -6.77
C ARG A 43 -28.54 23.22 -7.50
N CYS A 44 -28.46 23.67 -8.76
CA CYS A 44 -27.18 23.65 -9.50
C CYS A 44 -26.20 24.65 -8.85
N GLY A 45 -25.10 24.15 -8.27
CA GLY A 45 -24.16 24.95 -7.46
C GLY A 45 -24.30 24.75 -5.94
N GLN A 46 -25.31 24.01 -5.48
CA GLN A 46 -25.43 23.49 -4.12
C GLN A 46 -25.23 21.96 -4.13
N THR A 47 -25.08 21.35 -2.96
CA THR A 47 -24.97 19.90 -2.86
C THR A 47 -26.22 19.29 -3.49
N LEU A 48 -26.04 18.32 -4.40
CA LEU A 48 -27.11 17.77 -5.24
C LEU A 48 -28.31 17.25 -4.42
N PHE A 49 -28.10 17.04 -3.11
CA PHE A 49 -29.05 16.60 -2.10
C PHE A 49 -28.66 17.19 -0.72
N ASP A 50 -29.05 18.44 -0.43
CA ASP A 50 -28.88 19.05 0.92
C ASP A 50 -29.93 18.56 1.94
N ASP A 51 -30.98 17.85 1.49
CA ASP A 51 -32.03 17.34 2.38
C ASP A 51 -31.76 15.87 2.73
N GLY A 52 -31.98 15.49 4.00
CA GLY A 52 -31.62 14.17 4.56
C GLY A 52 -32.23 12.92 3.91
N ASP A 53 -33.11 13.06 2.90
CA ASP A 53 -33.70 11.95 2.13
C ASP A 53 -33.18 11.84 0.69
N PHE A 54 -31.86 11.99 0.52
CA PHE A 54 -31.16 11.70 -0.74
C PHE A 54 -31.56 10.35 -1.38
N PRO A 55 -31.69 9.23 -0.63
CA PRO A 55 -32.07 7.95 -1.20
C PRO A 55 -33.45 7.94 -1.87
N GLY A 56 -34.45 8.57 -1.24
CA GLY A 56 -35.82 8.66 -1.77
C GLY A 56 -35.88 9.49 -3.06
N GLN A 57 -35.24 10.67 -3.05
CA GLN A 57 -35.20 11.57 -4.21
C GLN A 57 -34.53 10.94 -5.43
N THR A 58 -33.40 10.25 -5.23
CA THR A 58 -32.72 9.52 -6.32
C THR A 58 -33.59 8.42 -6.90
N LYS A 59 -34.34 7.71 -6.03
CA LYS A 59 -35.25 6.63 -6.45
C LYS A 59 -36.39 7.17 -7.31
N ALA A 60 -36.97 8.31 -6.94
CA ALA A 60 -38.02 8.99 -7.71
C ALA A 60 -37.51 9.43 -9.09
N ALA A 61 -36.31 10.04 -9.15
CA ALA A 61 -35.67 10.45 -10.40
C ALA A 61 -35.48 9.27 -11.37
N ILE A 62 -34.94 8.16 -10.87
CA ILE A 62 -34.72 6.94 -11.67
C ILE A 62 -36.06 6.35 -12.14
N LYS A 63 -37.10 6.36 -11.30
CA LYS A 63 -38.44 5.90 -11.71
C LYS A 63 -38.96 6.71 -12.89
N THR A 64 -38.89 8.05 -12.83
CA THR A 64 -39.33 8.92 -13.93
C THR A 64 -38.57 8.65 -15.23
N ILE A 65 -37.26 8.41 -15.15
CA ILE A 65 -36.43 8.07 -16.32
C ILE A 65 -36.84 6.70 -16.89
N ASN A 66 -37.06 5.71 -16.03
CA ASN A 66 -37.52 4.38 -16.43
C ASN A 66 -38.88 4.46 -17.13
N ASP A 67 -39.85 5.19 -16.55
CA ASP A 67 -41.20 5.36 -17.11
C ASP A 67 -41.14 6.06 -18.48
N LYS A 68 -40.32 7.12 -18.60
CA LYS A 68 -40.16 7.90 -19.85
C LYS A 68 -39.46 7.13 -20.97
N HIS A 69 -38.40 6.40 -20.65
CA HIS A 69 -37.52 5.77 -21.63
C HIS A 69 -37.71 4.24 -21.73
N GLN A 70 -38.71 3.69 -21.03
CA GLN A 70 -39.00 2.25 -20.99
C GLN A 70 -37.76 1.41 -20.63
N THR A 71 -37.03 1.86 -19.61
CA THR A 71 -35.81 1.20 -19.14
C THR A 71 -36.02 0.58 -17.76
N ASN A 72 -35.07 -0.26 -17.33
CA ASN A 72 -35.09 -0.90 -16.01
C ASN A 72 -33.83 -0.55 -15.22
N ILE A 73 -33.49 0.74 -15.17
CA ILE A 73 -32.29 1.21 -14.48
C ILE A 73 -32.59 1.26 -12.98
N SER A 74 -31.60 0.87 -12.16
CA SER A 74 -31.68 0.98 -10.70
C SER A 74 -30.38 1.56 -10.16
N ARG A 75 -30.41 2.09 -8.92
CA ARG A 75 -29.20 2.56 -8.23
C ARG A 75 -28.12 1.48 -8.20
N GLN A 76 -28.52 0.23 -7.95
CA GLN A 76 -27.61 -0.91 -7.91
C GLN A 76 -27.01 -1.23 -9.28
N ARG A 77 -27.79 -1.13 -10.38
CA ARG A 77 -27.27 -1.33 -11.74
C ARG A 77 -26.27 -0.23 -12.12
N LEU A 78 -26.53 1.02 -11.74
CA LEU A 78 -25.59 2.13 -11.95
C LEU A 78 -24.29 1.95 -11.17
N ALA A 79 -24.38 1.63 -9.87
CA ALA A 79 -23.21 1.37 -9.05
C ALA A 79 -22.38 0.19 -9.58
N ARG A 80 -23.05 -0.91 -9.97
CA ARG A 80 -22.38 -2.09 -10.55
C ARG A 80 -21.73 -1.77 -11.90
N HIS A 81 -22.37 -0.96 -12.74
CA HIS A 81 -21.77 -0.50 -13.98
C HIS A 81 -20.49 0.31 -13.70
N LEU A 82 -20.56 1.32 -12.82
CA LEU A 82 -19.38 2.11 -12.42
C LEU A 82 -18.25 1.22 -11.92
N TRP A 83 -18.57 0.26 -11.04
CA TRP A 83 -17.61 -0.67 -10.48
C TRP A 83 -16.93 -1.47 -11.60
N SER A 84 -17.72 -2.14 -12.45
CA SER A 84 -17.20 -3.00 -13.52
C SER A 84 -16.41 -2.23 -14.57
N ALA A 85 -16.89 -1.05 -14.97
CA ALA A 85 -16.25 -0.20 -15.96
C ALA A 85 -14.95 0.42 -15.41
N THR A 86 -14.92 0.83 -14.13
CA THR A 86 -13.68 1.29 -13.48
C THR A 86 -12.67 0.15 -13.40
N TYR A 87 -13.10 -1.01 -12.94
CA TYR A 87 -12.22 -2.19 -12.84
C TYR A 87 -11.64 -2.58 -14.21
N ALA A 88 -12.41 -2.42 -15.30
CA ALA A 88 -11.93 -2.69 -16.65
C ALA A 88 -10.85 -1.71 -17.16
N LEU A 89 -10.68 -0.54 -16.55
CA LEU A 89 -9.68 0.44 -16.98
C LEU A 89 -8.24 0.03 -16.68
N ASP A 90 -8.02 -0.61 -15.53
CA ASP A 90 -6.67 -0.98 -15.07
C ASP A 90 -6.60 -2.17 -14.08
N GLY A 91 -7.75 -2.76 -13.73
CA GLY A 91 -7.83 -3.91 -12.83
C GLY A 91 -7.71 -3.58 -11.34
N ASP A 92 -7.74 -2.30 -10.92
CA ASP A 92 -7.66 -1.95 -9.50
C ASP A 92 -9.03 -2.03 -8.81
N MET A 93 -9.19 -3.02 -7.92
CA MET A 93 -10.42 -3.22 -7.16
C MET A 93 -10.69 -2.08 -6.17
N ALA A 94 -9.66 -1.53 -5.54
CA ALA A 94 -9.87 -0.47 -4.56
C ALA A 94 -10.39 0.78 -5.26
N GLU A 95 -9.83 1.15 -6.42
CA GLU A 95 -10.34 2.26 -7.22
C GLU A 95 -11.79 2.03 -7.66
N ALA A 96 -12.12 0.81 -8.13
CA ALA A 96 -13.48 0.43 -8.52
C ALA A 96 -14.49 0.51 -7.36
N LEU A 97 -14.12 0.09 -6.15
CA LEU A 97 -14.96 0.18 -4.96
C LEU A 97 -15.11 1.62 -4.44
N LEU A 98 -14.07 2.43 -4.60
CA LEU A 98 -14.10 3.84 -4.22
C LEU A 98 -15.01 4.66 -5.14
N LEU A 99 -14.88 4.52 -6.46
CA LEU A 99 -15.72 5.25 -7.43
C LEU A 99 -17.17 4.78 -7.44
N SER A 100 -17.43 3.48 -7.25
CA SER A 100 -18.79 2.92 -7.28
C SER A 100 -19.57 3.06 -5.98
N HIS A 101 -18.98 3.64 -4.94
CA HIS A 101 -19.49 3.62 -3.56
C HIS A 101 -19.58 2.22 -2.92
N GLY A 102 -19.12 1.17 -3.62
CA GLY A 102 -19.15 -0.21 -3.12
C GLY A 102 -18.26 -0.48 -1.89
N HIS A 103 -17.35 0.44 -1.55
CA HIS A 103 -16.52 0.35 -0.35
C HIS A 103 -17.30 0.33 0.97
N ARG A 104 -18.57 0.74 0.99
CA ARG A 104 -19.42 0.65 2.21
C ARG A 104 -19.91 -0.76 2.52
N ASP A 105 -20.02 -1.58 1.48
CA ASP A 105 -20.57 -2.93 1.57
C ASP A 105 -19.46 -3.99 1.38
N SER A 106 -18.19 -3.57 1.49
CA SER A 106 -17.03 -4.41 1.18
C SER A 106 -15.94 -4.29 2.24
N ASN A 107 -15.46 -5.45 2.70
CA ASN A 107 -14.30 -5.58 3.58
C ASN A 107 -13.02 -5.94 2.80
N ASP A 108 -12.92 -5.47 1.55
CA ASP A 108 -11.78 -5.81 0.71
C ASP A 108 -10.47 -5.24 1.28
N PRO A 109 -9.44 -6.07 1.54
CA PRO A 109 -8.19 -5.63 2.18
C PRO A 109 -7.44 -4.56 1.37
N ARG A 110 -7.69 -4.45 0.05
CA ARG A 110 -7.07 -3.44 -0.80
C ARG A 110 -7.49 -2.03 -0.44
N LEU A 111 -8.72 -1.85 0.04
CA LEU A 111 -9.21 -0.54 0.52
C LEU A 111 -8.44 -0.07 1.76
N TYR A 112 -8.01 -0.99 2.62
CA TYR A 112 -7.31 -0.65 3.85
C TYR A 112 -5.92 -0.07 3.58
N TYR A 113 -5.20 -0.58 2.57
CA TYR A 113 -3.80 -0.23 2.29
C TYR A 113 -3.57 0.83 1.21
N TYR A 114 -4.62 1.47 0.68
CA TYR A 114 -4.48 2.33 -0.49
C TYR A 114 -5.06 3.73 -0.26
N ALA A 115 -4.31 4.76 -0.68
CA ALA A 115 -4.77 6.14 -0.65
C ALA A 115 -4.40 6.87 -1.96
N PRO A 116 -5.17 6.69 -3.06
CA PRO A 116 -4.96 7.44 -4.28
C PRO A 116 -5.20 8.93 -4.07
N THR A 117 -4.55 9.75 -4.89
CA THR A 117 -4.88 11.19 -4.95
C THR A 117 -6.31 11.35 -5.47
N ARG A 118 -7.04 12.33 -4.94
CA ARG A 118 -8.40 12.65 -5.42
C ARG A 118 -8.40 13.02 -6.90
N ASP A 119 -7.33 13.68 -7.32
CA ASP A 119 -7.01 14.01 -8.70
C ASP A 119 -6.90 12.79 -9.64
N HIS A 120 -6.19 11.74 -9.21
CA HIS A 120 -6.13 10.48 -9.95
C HIS A 120 -7.51 9.84 -10.09
N MET A 121 -8.28 9.80 -9.01
CA MET A 121 -9.63 9.23 -9.01
C MET A 121 -10.57 10.01 -9.95
N ALA A 122 -10.49 11.34 -9.96
CA ALA A 122 -11.25 12.18 -10.88
C ALA A 122 -10.84 11.92 -12.35
N ARG A 123 -9.54 11.70 -12.61
CA ARG A 123 -9.04 11.32 -13.95
C ARG A 123 -9.54 9.95 -14.40
N GLN A 124 -9.55 8.93 -13.53
CA GLN A 124 -10.10 7.62 -13.87
C GLN A 124 -11.60 7.69 -14.15
N TYR A 125 -12.33 8.45 -13.34
CA TYR A 125 -13.75 8.71 -13.57
C TYR A 125 -14.00 9.39 -14.93
N LEU A 126 -13.21 10.41 -15.29
CA LEU A 126 -13.30 11.05 -16.60
C LEU A 126 -12.97 10.07 -17.74
N ARG A 127 -11.91 9.28 -17.59
CA ARG A 127 -11.48 8.27 -18.57
C ARG A 127 -12.57 7.24 -18.84
N LEU A 128 -13.29 6.79 -17.80
CA LEU A 128 -14.44 5.90 -17.93
C LEU A 128 -15.52 6.51 -18.83
N TRP A 129 -15.95 7.73 -18.53
CA TRP A 129 -17.06 8.36 -19.23
C TRP A 129 -16.69 8.81 -20.65
N THR A 130 -15.48 9.30 -20.85
CA THR A 130 -14.97 9.63 -22.19
C THR A 130 -14.88 8.40 -23.08
N GLY A 131 -14.38 7.28 -22.53
CA GLY A 131 -14.36 6.00 -23.24
C GLY A 131 -15.77 5.49 -23.58
N LEU A 132 -16.72 5.62 -22.66
CA LEU A 132 -18.12 5.24 -22.92
C LEU A 132 -18.76 6.14 -23.98
N ALA A 133 -18.58 7.46 -23.90
CA ALA A 133 -19.13 8.39 -24.88
C ALA A 133 -18.63 8.07 -26.29
N ALA A 134 -17.31 7.86 -26.43
CA ALA A 134 -16.69 7.48 -27.70
C ALA A 134 -17.24 6.15 -28.24
N SER A 135 -17.49 5.15 -27.38
CA SER A 135 -17.98 3.84 -27.83
C SER A 135 -19.43 3.86 -28.34
N ILE A 136 -20.21 4.88 -27.98
CA ILE A 136 -21.60 5.08 -28.44
C ILE A 136 -21.75 6.28 -29.38
N GLY A 137 -20.65 6.86 -29.85
CA GLY A 137 -20.65 7.97 -30.82
C GLY A 137 -21.18 9.29 -30.26
N LEU A 138 -21.04 9.54 -28.95
CA LEU A 138 -21.40 10.81 -28.33
C LEU A 138 -20.17 11.67 -28.05
N ASP A 139 -20.33 12.97 -28.28
CA ASP A 139 -19.33 13.97 -27.90
C ASP A 139 -19.35 14.23 -26.40
N VAL A 140 -18.15 14.37 -25.82
CA VAL A 140 -17.98 14.72 -24.40
C VAL A 140 -17.87 16.25 -24.28
N PRO A 141 -18.76 16.93 -23.53
CA PRO A 141 -18.69 18.36 -23.30
C PRO A 141 -17.34 18.78 -22.71
N GLY A 142 -16.77 19.89 -23.22
CA GLY A 142 -15.48 20.41 -22.75
C GLY A 142 -15.45 20.71 -21.24
N GLN A 143 -16.58 21.07 -20.65
CA GLN A 143 -16.70 21.26 -19.20
C GLN A 143 -16.48 19.98 -18.38
N MET A 144 -16.75 18.80 -18.94
CA MET A 144 -16.46 17.54 -18.26
C MET A 144 -15.00 17.15 -18.41
N GLN A 145 -14.36 17.58 -19.50
CA GLN A 145 -12.93 17.38 -19.73
C GLN A 145 -12.07 18.18 -18.74
N GLN A 146 -12.64 19.22 -18.11
CA GLN A 146 -12.01 19.99 -17.05
C GLN A 146 -12.14 19.29 -15.69
N ILE A 147 -11.01 18.82 -15.17
CA ILE A 147 -10.88 18.32 -13.80
C ILE A 147 -10.42 19.49 -12.94
N ASN A 148 -11.24 19.91 -11.98
CA ASN A 148 -10.78 20.82 -10.94
C ASN A 148 -9.77 20.05 -10.09
N ALA A 149 -8.58 20.62 -9.88
CA ALA A 149 -7.59 20.04 -8.98
C ALA A 149 -8.22 19.82 -7.60
N GLN A 150 -8.12 18.59 -7.10
CA GLN A 150 -8.58 18.18 -5.79
C GLN A 150 -7.36 17.77 -4.97
N ASP A 151 -6.99 18.62 -4.02
CA ASP A 151 -5.91 18.34 -3.10
C ASP A 151 -6.22 17.17 -2.18
N GLY A 152 -5.16 16.48 -1.77
CA GLY A 152 -5.22 15.36 -0.84
C GLY A 152 -5.58 14.02 -1.47
N HIS A 153 -5.87 13.06 -0.60
CA HIS A 153 -6.07 11.66 -0.94
C HIS A 153 -7.46 11.20 -0.50
N ILE A 154 -7.86 10.03 -0.97
CA ILE A 154 -9.08 9.35 -0.53
C ILE A 154 -8.71 7.90 -0.20
N GLY A 155 -9.27 7.31 0.85
CA GLY A 155 -8.95 5.93 1.27
C GLY A 155 -8.24 5.88 2.61
N SER A 156 -7.07 5.26 2.66
CA SER A 156 -6.34 4.99 3.91
C SER A 156 -5.66 6.23 4.50
N ALA A 157 -5.99 6.58 5.74
CA ALA A 157 -5.29 7.66 6.49
C ALA A 157 -3.92 7.23 7.06
N ALA A 158 -3.56 5.95 6.93
CA ALA A 158 -2.31 5.38 7.47
C ALA A 158 -1.08 5.54 6.55
N VAL A 159 -1.22 6.20 5.40
CA VAL A 159 -0.09 6.44 4.49
C VAL A 159 0.75 7.62 5.01
N PRO A 160 2.02 7.42 5.39
CA PRO A 160 2.85 8.52 5.88
C PRO A 160 3.29 9.48 4.74
N ARG A 161 3.67 10.70 5.11
CA ARG A 161 4.27 11.67 4.16
C ARG A 161 5.74 11.32 3.90
N LEU A 162 6.20 11.60 2.69
CA LEU A 162 7.57 11.30 2.28
C LEU A 162 8.61 11.94 3.21
N HIS A 163 8.48 13.23 3.52
CA HIS A 163 9.44 13.93 4.39
C HIS A 163 9.49 13.35 5.80
N SER A 164 8.37 12.87 6.33
CA SER A 164 8.32 12.23 7.63
C SER A 164 9.10 10.93 7.61
N ILE A 165 8.90 10.12 6.55
CA ILE A 165 9.62 8.86 6.36
C ILE A 165 11.11 9.11 6.22
N GLN A 166 11.50 10.08 5.39
CA GLN A 166 12.90 10.48 5.23
C GLN A 166 13.53 10.86 6.58
N ALA A 167 12.86 11.71 7.38
CA ALA A 167 13.36 12.09 8.69
C ALA A 167 13.51 10.89 9.65
N THR A 168 12.57 9.92 9.63
CA THR A 168 12.70 8.68 10.41
C THR A 168 13.86 7.81 9.93
N ILE A 169 14.02 7.65 8.61
CA ILE A 169 15.08 6.83 8.03
C ILE A 169 16.45 7.44 8.31
N SER A 170 16.62 8.76 8.17
CA SER A 170 17.85 9.45 8.53
C SER A 170 18.27 9.15 9.98
N LYS A 171 17.32 9.20 10.93
CA LYS A 171 17.59 8.82 12.33
C LYS A 171 18.00 7.36 12.49
N PHE A 172 17.36 6.44 11.75
CA PHE A 172 17.75 5.02 11.75
C PHE A 172 19.15 4.80 11.18
N VAL A 173 19.48 5.47 10.09
CA VAL A 173 20.82 5.43 9.48
C VAL A 173 21.85 5.95 10.49
N GLU A 174 21.65 7.16 11.04
CA GLU A 174 22.57 7.78 12.01
C GLU A 174 22.75 6.92 13.27
N SER A 175 21.64 6.47 13.87
CA SER A 175 21.65 5.63 15.08
C SER A 175 22.42 4.33 14.83
N THR A 176 22.11 3.63 13.74
CA THR A 176 22.75 2.35 13.41
C THR A 176 24.22 2.54 13.07
N GLN A 177 24.56 3.55 12.26
CA GLN A 177 25.94 3.87 11.91
C GLN A 177 26.78 4.23 13.13
N SER A 178 26.23 4.98 14.09
CA SER A 178 26.96 5.38 15.30
C SER A 178 27.36 4.16 16.14
N GLN A 179 26.48 3.16 16.27
CA GLN A 179 26.76 1.92 16.98
C GLN A 179 27.80 1.06 16.24
N VAL A 180 27.67 0.96 14.92
CA VAL A 180 28.55 0.12 14.09
C VAL A 180 29.95 0.71 13.99
N SER A 181 30.08 2.03 13.85
CA SER A 181 31.35 2.71 13.56
C SER A 181 32.26 2.90 14.79
N THR A 182 31.77 2.57 15.99
CA THR A 182 32.54 2.72 17.24
C THR A 182 33.77 1.81 17.21
N ARG A 183 34.99 2.39 17.17
CA ARG A 183 36.26 1.64 17.11
C ARG A 183 36.68 1.11 18.49
N GLY A 184 37.45 0.02 18.50
CA GLY A 184 38.07 -0.55 19.71
C GLY A 184 37.53 -1.92 20.10
N ARG A 185 38.01 -2.43 21.24
CA ARG A 185 37.53 -3.69 21.82
C ARG A 185 36.11 -3.47 22.35
N ARG A 186 35.19 -4.35 21.98
CA ARG A 186 33.77 -4.28 22.36
C ARG A 186 33.45 -5.35 23.41
N SER A 187 32.61 -5.02 24.37
CA SER A 187 31.99 -6.00 25.28
C SER A 187 30.92 -6.83 24.56
N SER A 188 30.51 -7.96 25.15
CA SER A 188 29.39 -8.76 24.64
C SER A 188 28.10 -7.94 24.59
N SER A 189 27.83 -7.09 25.59
CA SER A 189 26.65 -6.21 25.61
C SER A 189 26.65 -5.20 24.46
N GLN A 190 27.81 -4.65 24.09
CA GLN A 190 27.94 -3.77 22.93
C GLN A 190 27.70 -4.52 21.63
N TRP A 191 28.15 -5.78 21.52
CA TRP A 191 27.84 -6.62 20.36
C TRP A 191 26.36 -6.96 20.24
N VAL A 192 25.66 -7.21 21.36
CA VAL A 192 24.21 -7.40 21.36
C VAL A 192 23.49 -6.14 20.86
N ALA A 193 23.88 -4.96 21.34
CA ALA A 193 23.29 -3.69 20.89
C ALA A 193 23.47 -3.49 19.38
N ILE A 194 24.69 -3.68 18.87
CA ILE A 194 25.02 -3.57 17.45
C ILE A 194 24.21 -4.58 16.62
N HIS A 195 24.14 -5.84 17.07
CA HIS A 195 23.36 -6.89 16.42
C HIS A 195 21.89 -6.50 16.31
N ASN A 196 21.29 -6.07 17.42
CA ASN A 196 19.89 -5.67 17.47
C ASN A 196 19.60 -4.45 16.58
N ALA A 197 20.45 -3.42 16.62
CA ALA A 197 20.30 -2.24 15.78
C ALA A 197 20.39 -2.58 14.29
N MET A 198 21.39 -3.37 13.88
CA MET A 198 21.51 -3.84 12.50
C MET A 198 20.33 -4.73 12.08
N THR A 199 19.88 -5.63 12.95
CA THR A 199 18.73 -6.50 12.69
C THR A 199 17.47 -5.68 12.43
N VAL A 200 17.17 -4.72 13.29
CA VAL A 200 16.05 -3.79 13.11
C VAL A 200 16.20 -3.02 11.79
N TYR A 201 17.38 -2.48 11.51
CA TYR A 201 17.64 -1.69 10.31
C TYR A 201 17.35 -2.50 9.03
N VAL A 202 17.89 -3.71 8.90
CA VAL A 202 17.68 -4.56 7.71
C VAL A 202 16.22 -5.03 7.61
N ILE A 203 15.59 -5.42 8.72
CA ILE A 203 14.17 -5.78 8.72
C ILE A 203 13.30 -4.61 8.25
N ARG A 204 13.59 -3.37 8.69
CA ARG A 204 12.87 -2.18 8.26
C ARG A 204 13.09 -1.89 6.78
N GLN A 205 14.31 -2.00 6.26
CA GLN A 205 14.54 -1.87 4.82
C GLN A 205 13.67 -2.86 4.03
N ILE A 206 13.69 -4.14 4.41
CA ILE A 206 12.90 -5.15 3.72
C ILE A 206 11.42 -4.83 3.81
N GLN A 207 10.90 -4.47 5.00
CA GLN A 207 9.49 -4.08 5.17
C GLN A 207 9.09 -2.91 4.26
N TRP A 208 9.88 -1.84 4.23
CA TRP A 208 9.60 -0.65 3.40
C TRP A 208 9.72 -0.93 1.90
N MET A 209 10.59 -1.85 1.50
CA MET A 209 10.76 -2.21 0.09
C MET A 209 9.79 -3.31 -0.39
N THR A 210 9.13 -4.05 0.50
CA THR A 210 8.32 -5.23 0.12
C THR A 210 6.88 -5.21 0.62
N GLY A 211 6.56 -4.43 1.66
CA GLY A 211 5.22 -4.44 2.26
C GLY A 211 4.89 -5.69 3.10
N ILE A 212 5.91 -6.49 3.47
CA ILE A 212 5.76 -7.67 4.34
C ILE A 212 5.32 -7.24 5.75
N ARG A 213 4.36 -7.95 6.35
CA ARG A 213 3.88 -7.66 7.71
C ARG A 213 4.82 -8.21 8.78
N ALA A 214 4.92 -7.50 9.90
CA ALA A 214 5.69 -7.92 11.08
C ALA A 214 4.80 -8.72 12.07
N VAL A 215 4.15 -9.79 11.59
CA VAL A 215 3.24 -10.59 12.45
C VAL A 215 4.04 -11.59 13.28
N ARG A 216 4.80 -12.49 12.63
CA ARG A 216 5.80 -13.40 13.21
C ARG A 216 6.93 -13.58 12.20
N ASP A 217 8.17 -13.65 12.67
CA ASP A 217 9.40 -13.88 11.88
C ASP A 217 9.32 -13.31 10.46
N PRO A 218 9.38 -11.97 10.29
CA PRO A 218 9.01 -11.32 9.03
C PRO A 218 9.84 -11.81 7.83
N ILE A 219 11.05 -12.31 8.09
CA ILE A 219 11.98 -12.81 7.10
C ILE A 219 12.63 -14.09 7.66
N GLU A 220 12.48 -15.20 6.95
CA GLU A 220 13.23 -16.42 7.23
C GLU A 220 14.36 -16.56 6.22
N LEU A 221 15.60 -16.76 6.71
CA LEU A 221 16.79 -16.78 5.84
C LEU A 221 16.76 -17.94 4.82
N ASN A 222 16.21 -19.09 5.18
CA ASN A 222 16.01 -20.26 4.30
C ASN A 222 15.00 -20.01 3.16
N LEU A 223 14.20 -18.95 3.23
CA LEU A 223 13.25 -18.56 2.19
C LEU A 223 13.80 -17.49 1.25
N TYR A 224 15.03 -17.02 1.48
CA TYR A 224 15.74 -16.08 0.63
C TYR A 224 16.71 -16.80 -0.31
N ASP A 225 16.57 -16.57 -1.62
CA ASP A 225 17.55 -16.98 -2.62
C ASP A 225 18.50 -15.80 -2.93
N PRO A 226 19.77 -15.83 -2.45
CA PRO A 226 20.72 -14.75 -2.67
C PRO A 226 21.13 -14.61 -4.14
N VAL A 227 21.05 -15.68 -4.96
CA VAL A 227 21.45 -15.64 -6.36
C VAL A 227 20.44 -14.85 -7.19
N SER A 228 19.15 -15.18 -7.05
CA SER A 228 18.08 -14.51 -7.78
C SER A 228 17.61 -13.20 -7.12
N GLY A 229 17.81 -13.06 -5.81
CA GLY A 229 17.26 -11.98 -4.99
C GLY A 229 15.77 -12.15 -4.65
N TYR A 230 15.21 -13.35 -4.82
CA TYR A 230 13.81 -13.62 -4.45
C TYR A 230 13.69 -14.02 -2.98
N LEU A 231 12.61 -13.59 -2.33
CA LEU A 231 12.23 -13.97 -0.98
C LEU A 231 10.80 -14.52 -0.99
N ALA A 232 10.62 -15.75 -0.54
CA ALA A 232 9.30 -16.28 -0.26
C ALA A 232 8.78 -15.73 1.08
N VAL A 233 7.53 -15.30 1.10
CA VAL A 233 6.90 -14.60 2.23
C VAL A 233 5.66 -15.36 2.65
N ILE A 234 5.58 -15.65 3.95
CA ILE A 234 4.42 -16.24 4.61
C ILE A 234 4.13 -15.38 5.85
N ASP A 235 3.39 -14.28 5.68
CA ASP A 235 3.17 -13.27 6.71
C ASP A 235 1.74 -13.25 7.29
N LYS A 236 1.00 -14.35 7.10
CA LYS A 236 -0.38 -14.56 7.58
C LYS A 236 -0.51 -15.92 8.28
N ASP A 237 -1.08 -15.91 9.49
CA ASP A 237 -1.32 -17.07 10.35
C ASP A 237 -2.56 -17.89 9.93
N SER A 238 -2.73 -18.21 8.64
CA SER A 238 -3.77 -19.18 8.24
C SER A 238 -3.12 -20.52 7.87
N ASP A 239 -3.61 -21.60 8.48
CA ASP A 239 -3.09 -22.98 8.32
C ASP A 239 -3.03 -23.44 6.85
N ASP A 240 -3.74 -22.76 5.96
CA ASP A 240 -3.81 -23.01 4.51
C ASP A 240 -2.69 -22.32 3.69
N ARG A 241 -1.77 -21.57 4.33
CA ARG A 241 -0.74 -20.74 3.67
C ARG A 241 -1.32 -19.75 2.65
N TYR A 242 -2.61 -19.43 2.75
CA TYR A 242 -3.30 -18.55 1.83
C TYR A 242 -2.75 -17.11 1.95
N GLY A 243 -2.14 -16.61 0.88
CA GLY A 243 -1.44 -15.32 0.87
C GLY A 243 0.09 -15.43 0.86
N ALA A 244 0.63 -16.65 0.84
CA ALA A 244 2.04 -16.87 0.52
C ALA A 244 2.36 -16.28 -0.87
N ARG A 245 3.50 -15.60 -0.96
CA ARG A 245 3.92 -14.91 -2.19
C ARG A 245 5.44 -14.86 -2.29
N VAL A 246 5.91 -14.51 -3.47
CA VAL A 246 7.32 -14.23 -3.72
C VAL A 246 7.47 -12.74 -3.97
N VAL A 247 8.40 -12.12 -3.26
CA VAL A 247 8.84 -10.73 -3.50
C VAL A 247 10.28 -10.74 -3.99
N TRP A 248 10.72 -9.64 -4.59
CA TRP A 248 12.09 -9.48 -5.08
C TRP A 248 12.80 -8.35 -4.33
N LEU A 249 14.03 -8.60 -3.90
CA LEU A 249 14.83 -7.62 -3.19
C LEU A 249 15.71 -6.88 -4.18
N ILE A 250 15.60 -5.55 -4.21
CA ILE A 250 16.48 -4.71 -5.03
C ILE A 250 17.93 -4.85 -4.60
N GLU A 251 18.84 -4.60 -5.52
CA GLU A 251 20.28 -4.79 -5.32
C GLU A 251 20.84 -4.11 -4.04
N PRO A 252 20.48 -2.85 -3.68
CA PRO A 252 20.95 -2.26 -2.42
C PRO A 252 20.50 -3.03 -1.18
N VAL A 253 19.28 -3.59 -1.16
CA VAL A 253 18.78 -4.40 -0.04
C VAL A 253 19.55 -5.71 0.03
N ARG A 254 19.86 -6.34 -1.10
CA ARG A 254 20.66 -7.57 -1.17
C ARG A 254 22.06 -7.34 -0.61
N GLN A 255 22.72 -6.26 -1.04
CA GLN A 255 24.03 -5.86 -0.51
C GLN A 255 23.99 -5.60 1.00
N GLN A 256 22.89 -5.00 1.49
CA GLN A 256 22.72 -4.80 2.93
C GLN A 256 22.56 -6.12 3.68
N ILE A 257 21.82 -7.09 3.12
CA ILE A 257 21.67 -8.43 3.69
C ILE A 257 23.04 -9.15 3.75
N ASP A 258 23.82 -9.12 2.67
CA ASP A 258 25.12 -9.78 2.63
C ASP A 258 26.07 -9.21 3.71
N ARG A 259 26.10 -7.88 3.86
CA ARG A 259 26.88 -7.20 4.89
C ARG A 259 26.38 -7.50 6.30
N TYR A 260 25.07 -7.63 6.46
CA TYR A 260 24.44 -8.00 7.73
C TYR A 260 24.78 -9.45 8.12
N LEU A 261 24.74 -10.40 7.20
CA LEU A 261 25.10 -11.79 7.45
C LEU A 261 26.57 -11.93 7.87
N GLN A 262 27.50 -11.23 7.21
CA GLN A 262 28.90 -11.15 7.64
C GLN A 262 29.05 -10.60 9.08
N ARG A 263 28.19 -9.64 9.44
CA ARG A 263 28.19 -9.04 10.78
C ARG A 263 27.64 -10.00 11.83
N ILE A 264 26.61 -10.79 11.50
CA ILE A 264 26.05 -11.82 12.39
C ILE A 264 27.13 -12.81 12.79
N GLU A 265 27.92 -13.32 11.85
CA GLU A 265 29.01 -14.25 12.15
C GLU A 265 29.99 -13.63 13.17
N SER A 266 30.38 -12.38 12.96
CA SER A 266 31.29 -11.66 13.86
C SER A 266 30.68 -11.39 15.24
N ALA A 267 29.41 -10.98 15.29
CA ALA A 267 28.71 -10.65 16.52
C ALA A 267 28.43 -11.90 17.35
N THR A 268 27.93 -12.97 16.73
CA THR A 268 27.63 -14.24 17.41
C THR A 268 28.89 -14.92 17.92
N LEU A 269 29.99 -14.89 17.17
CA LEU A 269 31.29 -15.34 17.67
C LEU A 269 31.71 -14.59 18.94
N ALA A 270 31.48 -13.27 19.00
CA ALA A 270 31.84 -12.46 20.16
C ALA A 270 30.87 -12.60 21.35
N ILE A 271 29.59 -12.89 21.10
CA ILE A 271 28.56 -13.04 22.13
C ILE A 271 28.54 -14.47 22.70
N PHE A 272 28.57 -15.47 21.82
CA PHE A 272 28.36 -16.88 22.15
C PHE A 272 29.63 -17.74 22.05
N GLY A 273 30.74 -17.20 21.52
CA GLY A 273 31.97 -17.97 21.29
C GLY A 273 31.96 -18.83 20.01
N GLN A 274 30.87 -18.82 19.25
CA GLN A 274 30.72 -19.50 17.97
C GLN A 274 29.79 -18.73 17.02
N SER A 275 29.94 -18.93 15.72
CA SER A 275 29.02 -18.37 14.73
C SER A 275 27.65 -19.06 14.83
N ASP A 276 26.58 -18.27 14.87
CA ASP A 276 25.21 -18.78 14.93
C ASP A 276 24.29 -18.07 13.91
N SER A 277 24.01 -18.74 12.79
CA SER A 277 23.11 -18.22 11.76
C SER A 277 21.66 -18.12 12.22
N MET A 278 21.26 -18.77 13.33
CA MET A 278 19.92 -18.62 13.89
C MET A 278 19.67 -17.21 14.41
N ALA A 279 20.71 -16.42 14.69
CA ALA A 279 20.55 -15.01 15.05
C ALA A 279 20.12 -14.12 13.87
N ALA A 280 20.17 -14.62 12.63
CA ALA A 280 19.76 -13.85 11.47
C ALA A 280 18.28 -13.47 11.52
N PHE A 281 17.99 -12.18 11.32
CA PHE A 281 16.67 -11.56 11.43
C PHE A 281 15.98 -11.77 12.79
N ARG A 282 16.74 -12.08 13.84
CA ARG A 282 16.27 -12.29 15.21
C ARG A 282 16.95 -11.34 16.17
N LEU A 283 16.24 -10.94 17.22
CA LEU A 283 16.80 -10.09 18.27
C LEU A 283 17.53 -10.96 19.31
N ILE A 284 18.50 -10.40 20.00
CA ILE A 284 19.16 -11.03 21.14
C ILE A 284 18.77 -10.27 22.40
N ASP A 285 18.29 -10.99 23.40
CA ASP A 285 17.98 -10.41 24.70
C ASP A 285 19.27 -9.97 25.41
N PRO A 286 19.38 -8.71 25.88
CA PRO A 286 20.61 -8.19 26.44
C PRO A 286 21.00 -8.79 27.80
N GLU A 287 20.06 -9.38 28.54
CA GLU A 287 20.29 -9.92 29.88
C GLU A 287 20.55 -11.43 29.84
N THR A 288 19.70 -12.16 29.10
CA THR A 288 19.70 -13.62 29.02
C THR A 288 20.49 -14.16 27.84
N LEU A 289 20.85 -13.30 26.88
CA LEU A 289 21.45 -13.66 25.58
C LEU A 289 20.61 -14.62 24.73
N ALA A 290 19.34 -14.81 25.09
CA ALA A 290 18.43 -15.64 24.31
C ALA A 290 18.13 -15.00 22.95
N ILE A 291 18.18 -15.81 21.89
CA ILE A 291 17.74 -15.41 20.55
C ILE A 291 16.21 -15.42 20.54
N ARG A 292 15.60 -14.28 20.18
CA ARG A 292 14.17 -14.04 20.17
C ARG A 292 13.68 -13.63 18.78
N GLN A 293 12.44 -13.97 18.47
CA GLN A 293 11.79 -13.52 17.24
C GLN A 293 11.72 -11.99 17.17
N ALA A 294 11.93 -11.44 15.99
CA ALA A 294 11.77 -10.01 15.73
C ALA A 294 10.31 -9.69 15.38
N ASP A 295 9.45 -9.66 16.39
CA ASP A 295 8.04 -9.31 16.24
C ASP A 295 7.80 -7.78 16.26
N ARG A 296 6.55 -7.37 16.07
CA ARG A 296 6.18 -5.94 16.11
C ARG A 296 6.61 -5.26 17.42
N ALA A 297 6.46 -5.92 18.57
CA ALA A 297 6.75 -5.33 19.87
C ALA A 297 8.26 -5.13 20.06
N GLY A 298 9.07 -6.14 19.74
CA GLY A 298 10.52 -6.07 19.82
C GLY A 298 11.11 -5.03 18.87
N LEU A 299 10.58 -4.94 17.64
CA LEU A 299 11.00 -3.89 16.70
C LEU A 299 10.67 -2.49 17.22
N LEU A 300 9.49 -2.28 17.80
CA LEU A 300 9.09 -0.97 18.36
C LEU A 300 9.87 -0.61 19.63
N ALA A 301 10.18 -1.58 20.48
CA ALA A 301 10.99 -1.35 21.68
C ALA A 301 12.39 -0.82 21.35
N LEU A 302 12.95 -1.23 20.21
CA LEU A 302 14.24 -0.76 19.71
C LEU A 302 14.14 0.46 18.79
N THR A 303 12.92 0.89 18.43
CA THR A 303 12.64 2.08 17.62
C THR A 303 11.47 2.88 18.20
N PRO A 304 11.57 3.38 19.45
CA PRO A 304 10.47 4.11 20.09
C PRO A 304 10.06 5.36 19.31
N GLU A 305 10.95 5.92 18.50
CA GLU A 305 10.71 7.07 17.63
C GLU A 305 9.93 6.74 16.35
N TYR A 306 9.58 5.48 16.08
CA TYR A 306 8.83 5.06 14.88
C TYR A 306 7.35 5.42 14.99
N PRO A 307 6.89 6.52 14.36
CA PRO A 307 5.65 7.19 14.74
C PRO A 307 4.46 6.80 13.85
N TYR A 308 4.52 5.62 13.25
CA TYR A 308 3.60 5.23 12.20
C TYR A 308 2.61 4.16 12.65
N ALA A 309 1.47 4.14 11.97
CA ALA A 309 0.50 3.07 12.07
C ALA A 309 1.14 1.69 11.94
N PRO A 310 0.55 0.64 12.55
CA PRO A 310 0.85 -0.73 12.18
C PRO A 310 0.79 -0.90 10.66
N ASN A 311 1.82 -1.53 10.08
CA ASN A 311 1.94 -1.78 8.64
C ASN A 311 2.02 -0.52 7.75
N ALA A 312 2.33 0.67 8.26
CA ALA A 312 2.40 1.90 7.45
C ALA A 312 3.30 1.79 6.20
N HIS A 313 4.39 1.00 6.28
CA HIS A 313 5.23 0.67 5.13
C HIS A 313 4.46 -0.01 3.99
N ARG A 314 3.48 -0.85 4.32
CA ARG A 314 2.59 -1.53 3.37
C ARG A 314 1.59 -0.56 2.73
N HIS A 315 1.04 0.37 3.51
CA HIS A 315 0.18 1.45 3.01
C HIS A 315 0.95 2.33 2.02
N TYR A 316 2.18 2.69 2.38
CA TYR A 316 3.06 3.49 1.54
C TYR A 316 3.44 2.77 0.25
N ILE A 317 4.00 1.55 0.32
CA ILE A 317 4.48 0.83 -0.86
C ILE A 317 3.33 0.52 -1.85
N ARG A 318 2.13 0.15 -1.36
CA ARG A 318 0.94 -0.03 -2.20
C ARG A 318 0.62 1.22 -2.99
N THR A 319 0.54 2.34 -2.29
CA THR A 319 0.16 3.63 -2.87
C THR A 319 1.24 4.12 -3.83
N ARG A 320 2.51 4.08 -3.42
CA ARG A 320 3.63 4.61 -4.17
C ARG A 320 3.93 3.82 -5.44
N LEU A 321 3.79 2.49 -5.43
CA LEU A 321 3.90 1.68 -6.65
C LEU A 321 2.85 2.09 -7.71
N ARG A 322 1.62 2.41 -7.28
CA ARG A 322 0.58 2.90 -8.20
C ARG A 322 0.87 4.28 -8.74
N GLU A 323 1.34 5.19 -7.90
CA GLU A 323 1.78 6.54 -8.32
C GLU A 323 2.92 6.49 -9.33
N LEU A 324 3.78 5.47 -9.24
CA LEU A 324 4.88 5.21 -10.17
C LEU A 324 4.45 4.37 -11.39
N GLY A 325 3.14 4.16 -11.59
CA GLY A 325 2.59 3.53 -12.78
C GLY A 325 2.62 1.99 -12.80
N VAL A 326 2.94 1.33 -11.70
CA VAL A 326 2.90 -0.14 -11.63
C VAL A 326 1.44 -0.62 -11.73
N GLY A 327 1.20 -1.60 -12.60
CA GLY A 327 -0.15 -2.14 -12.86
C GLY A 327 -0.78 -2.77 -11.62
N ALA A 328 -2.09 -2.59 -11.43
CA ALA A 328 -2.80 -3.01 -10.22
C ALA A 328 -2.68 -4.51 -9.93
N GLY A 329 -2.78 -5.36 -10.97
CA GLY A 329 -2.60 -6.81 -10.83
C GLY A 329 -1.20 -7.21 -10.34
N ILE A 330 -0.15 -6.48 -10.77
CA ILE A 330 1.22 -6.69 -10.29
C ILE A 330 1.34 -6.27 -8.82
N VAL A 331 0.74 -5.13 -8.44
CA VAL A 331 0.77 -4.67 -7.05
C VAL A 331 -0.03 -5.60 -6.13
N ASP A 332 -1.18 -6.11 -6.58
CA ASP A 332 -1.96 -7.11 -5.85
C ASP A 332 -1.17 -8.42 -5.70
N ALA A 333 -0.48 -8.88 -6.74
CA ALA A 333 0.43 -10.04 -6.64
C ALA A 333 1.57 -9.79 -5.64
N TRP A 334 2.21 -8.62 -5.71
CA TRP A 334 3.30 -8.20 -4.82
C TRP A 334 2.92 -8.18 -3.35
N LEU A 335 1.69 -7.75 -3.05
CA LEU A 335 1.18 -7.65 -1.69
C LEU A 335 0.45 -8.91 -1.23
N GLY A 336 0.15 -9.86 -2.12
CA GLY A 336 -0.63 -11.05 -1.78
C GLY A 336 -2.13 -10.76 -1.60
N HIS A 337 -2.69 -9.89 -2.44
CA HIS A 337 -4.13 -9.57 -2.49
C HIS A 337 -4.91 -10.42 -3.51
N GLY A 338 -4.43 -11.63 -3.82
CA GLY A 338 -5.14 -12.58 -4.67
C GLY A 338 -6.37 -13.14 -3.97
N GLY A 339 -7.57 -12.70 -4.37
CA GLY A 339 -8.81 -13.41 -4.06
C GLY A 339 -8.92 -14.70 -4.88
N ILE A 340 -9.94 -15.52 -4.58
CA ILE A 340 -10.20 -16.77 -5.33
C ILE A 340 -10.26 -16.48 -6.84
N GLY A 341 -9.44 -17.21 -7.61
CA GLY A 341 -9.32 -17.08 -9.07
C GLY A 341 -8.43 -15.91 -9.53
N ARG A 342 -7.77 -15.20 -8.61
CA ARG A 342 -6.85 -14.09 -8.87
C ARG A 342 -5.52 -14.25 -8.13
N GLU A 343 -5.24 -15.45 -7.66
CA GLU A 343 -3.99 -15.77 -7.00
C GLU A 343 -2.85 -15.76 -8.02
N PRO A 344 -1.74 -15.05 -7.74
CA PRO A 344 -0.67 -14.84 -8.72
C PRO A 344 0.05 -16.12 -9.14
N TYR A 345 0.00 -17.17 -8.31
CA TYR A 345 0.72 -18.42 -8.54
C TYR A 345 -0.17 -19.66 -8.41
N ALA A 346 -1.49 -19.51 -8.58
CA ALA A 346 -2.39 -20.66 -8.65
C ALA A 346 -2.16 -21.48 -9.94
N ARG A 347 -2.69 -22.71 -9.96
CA ARG A 347 -2.54 -23.69 -11.06
C ARG A 347 -2.80 -23.15 -12.48
N HIS A 348 -3.65 -22.13 -12.61
CA HIS A 348 -4.07 -21.54 -13.88
C HIS A 348 -3.49 -20.13 -14.11
N SER A 349 -2.61 -19.67 -13.22
CA SER A 349 -1.94 -18.38 -13.40
C SER A 349 -0.80 -18.51 -14.42
N ALA A 350 -0.77 -17.58 -15.38
CA ALA A 350 0.34 -17.43 -16.31
C ALA A 350 1.41 -16.43 -15.82
N LEU A 351 1.19 -15.79 -14.66
CA LEU A 351 2.07 -14.74 -14.15
C LEU A 351 3.39 -15.33 -13.65
N LYS A 352 4.51 -14.82 -14.17
CA LYS A 352 5.85 -15.26 -13.77
C LYS A 352 6.45 -14.30 -12.72
N PRO A 353 7.18 -14.81 -11.71
CA PRO A 353 7.89 -13.96 -10.75
C PRO A 353 8.82 -12.92 -11.41
N ASP A 354 9.39 -13.24 -12.58
CA ASP A 354 10.23 -12.31 -13.34
C ASP A 354 9.44 -11.14 -13.95
N GLU A 355 8.18 -11.34 -14.34
CA GLU A 355 7.32 -10.26 -14.84
C GLU A 355 7.00 -9.26 -13.73
N ILE A 356 6.73 -9.76 -12.52
CA ILE A 356 6.56 -8.93 -11.34
C ILE A 356 7.84 -8.14 -11.07
N ARG A 357 9.00 -8.83 -11.02
CA ARG A 357 10.31 -8.19 -10.83
C ARG A 357 10.55 -7.06 -11.83
N ARG A 358 10.40 -7.32 -13.13
CA ARG A 358 10.61 -6.32 -14.19
C ARG A 358 9.68 -5.13 -14.05
N ALA A 359 8.42 -5.35 -13.66
CA ALA A 359 7.45 -4.30 -13.48
C ALA A 359 7.70 -3.43 -12.23
N VAL A 360 8.14 -4.02 -11.11
CA VAL A 360 8.34 -3.27 -9.85
C VAL A 360 9.75 -2.68 -9.73
N ALA A 361 10.77 -3.27 -10.34
CA ALA A 361 12.17 -2.89 -10.11
C ALA A 361 12.48 -1.40 -10.32
N PRO A 362 12.02 -0.74 -11.41
CA PRO A 362 12.26 0.70 -11.59
C PRO A 362 11.61 1.53 -10.47
N ALA A 363 10.38 1.17 -10.09
CA ALA A 363 9.64 1.87 -9.05
C ALA A 363 10.30 1.68 -7.67
N LEU A 364 10.71 0.45 -7.32
CA LEU A 364 11.42 0.17 -6.07
C LEU A 364 12.76 0.90 -5.99
N MET A 365 13.49 1.02 -7.10
CA MET A 365 14.73 1.80 -7.12
C MET A 365 14.48 3.31 -6.95
N SER A 366 13.38 3.85 -7.48
CA SER A 366 12.96 5.24 -7.21
C SER A 366 12.63 5.41 -5.73
N ILE A 367 11.82 4.51 -5.18
CA ILE A 367 11.40 4.53 -3.78
C ILE A 367 12.61 4.45 -2.84
N TRP A 368 13.55 3.55 -3.10
CA TRP A 368 14.78 3.44 -2.31
C TRP A 368 15.51 4.78 -2.19
N LYS A 369 15.72 5.46 -3.33
CA LYS A 369 16.39 6.77 -3.40
C LYS A 369 15.57 7.87 -2.72
N GLU A 370 14.26 7.89 -2.96
CA GLU A 370 13.34 8.86 -2.37
C GLU A 370 13.31 8.74 -0.84
N LEU A 371 13.29 7.51 -0.31
CA LEU A 371 13.21 7.28 1.12
C LEU A 371 14.52 7.58 1.87
N GLY A 372 15.66 7.59 1.17
CA GLY A 372 16.96 7.88 1.77
C GLY A 372 17.58 6.68 2.49
N TRP A 373 17.25 5.46 2.07
CA TRP A 373 17.90 4.26 2.60
C TRP A 373 19.35 4.15 2.13
N GLU A 374 20.20 3.61 3.00
CA GLU A 374 21.63 3.43 2.72
C GLU A 374 22.09 1.99 2.94
N VAL A 375 23.10 1.57 2.20
CA VAL A 375 23.81 0.31 2.47
C VAL A 375 24.93 0.59 3.46
N LEU A 376 24.71 0.22 4.73
CA LEU A 376 25.65 0.41 5.82
C LEU A 376 26.82 -0.56 5.72
N PRO A 377 28.03 -0.18 6.19
CA PRO A 377 29.20 -1.05 6.13
C PRO A 377 29.10 -2.23 7.11
N SER A 378 29.75 -3.35 6.75
CA SER A 378 29.91 -4.52 7.63
C SER A 378 31.08 -4.42 8.60
N LYS A 379 31.90 -3.35 8.56
CA LYS A 379 33.05 -3.14 9.47
C LYS A 379 33.08 -1.75 10.07
#